data_AF-A0A8S0XRD8-F1
#
_entry.id   AF-A0A8S0XRD8-F1
#
_cell.length_a   1.000
_cell.length_b   1.000
_cell.length_c   1.000
_cell.angle_alpha   90.00
_cell.angle_beta   90.00
_cell.angle_gamma   90.00
#
_symmetry.space_group_name_H-M   'P 1'
#
loop_
_entity.id
_entity.type
_entity.pdbx_description
1 polymer ?
#
loop_
_entity_poly.entity_id
_entity_poly.type
_entity_poly.pdbx_seq_one_letter_code
_entity_poly.pdbx_strand_id
1 'polypeptide(L)'
;MFSSTSFTVLLVAALSMQTLAAPLTAKIGSDGSQANRKAIQDALPVANQKIKNMQAVVGGSNAKNHPAVVKAFGKDANVGEIKKTVGKLADGRIVVPHTDAAPGVTEGATNPKNGHVTFGSTFYQSGKSANSRAGTIIHEASHALGKTVDAFDKKGKPYKYGESLPADKVKAGVQIGYKDSNMDKLKATSSSQMHHNADSYRVFADECPQAKRELVERAMDVEDLEIREFLLRRACAKGKAGAAAKSGAKPAQKPAAAAPKKIGRK
;
A
#
# COMPACT_ATOMS: atom_id res chain seq x y z
N MET A 1 41.22 -18.56 54.15
CA MET A 1 40.72 -17.22 53.78
C MET A 1 40.32 -17.27 52.31
N PHE A 2 39.02 -17.43 52.01
CA PHE A 2 38.51 -17.39 50.64
C PHE A 2 37.68 -16.10 50.49
N SER A 3 38.18 -15.20 49.65
CA SER A 3 37.59 -13.89 49.41
C SER A 3 36.54 -14.02 48.30
N SER A 4 35.26 -14.07 48.69
CA SER A 4 34.13 -14.04 47.75
C SER A 4 34.09 -12.71 47.02
N THR A 5 34.32 -12.75 45.71
CA THR A 5 34.21 -11.57 44.83
C THR A 5 32.79 -11.53 44.29
N SER A 6 31.95 -10.66 44.85
CA SER A 6 30.58 -10.45 44.38
C SER A 6 30.59 -9.69 43.05
N PHE A 7 30.23 -10.38 41.96
CA PHE A 7 30.04 -9.79 40.64
C PHE A 7 28.62 -9.18 40.57
N THR A 8 28.50 -7.88 40.84
CA THR A 8 27.24 -7.16 40.63
C THR A 8 27.10 -6.88 39.12
N VAL A 9 26.33 -7.71 38.42
CA VAL A 9 25.91 -7.42 37.05
C VAL A 9 24.87 -6.30 37.10
N LEU A 10 25.32 -5.07 36.85
CA LEU A 10 24.46 -3.92 36.67
C LEU A 10 23.77 -4.05 35.31
N LEU A 11 22.59 -4.67 35.30
CA LEU A 11 21.72 -4.73 34.13
C LEU A 11 21.14 -3.33 33.91
N VAL A 12 21.89 -2.47 33.22
CA VAL A 12 21.37 -1.21 32.69
C VAL A 12 20.39 -1.57 31.59
N ALA A 13 19.13 -1.79 31.96
CA ALA A 13 18.04 -1.83 31.03
C ALA A 13 17.96 -0.44 30.39
N ALA A 14 18.67 -0.27 29.28
CA ALA A 14 18.50 0.84 28.37
C ALA A 14 17.07 0.75 27.83
N LEU A 15 16.13 1.31 28.61
CA LEU A 15 14.84 1.76 28.15
C LEU A 15 15.13 2.89 27.16
N SER A 16 15.58 2.50 25.96
CA SER A 16 15.56 3.34 24.80
C SER A 16 14.12 3.83 24.69
N MET A 17 13.89 5.08 25.09
CA MET A 17 12.64 5.77 24.81
C MET A 17 12.52 5.77 23.30
N GLN A 18 11.81 4.77 22.78
CA GLN A 18 11.41 4.74 21.38
C GLN A 18 10.45 5.92 21.27
N THR A 19 10.97 7.07 20.85
CA THR A 19 10.17 8.21 20.47
C THR A 19 9.19 7.68 19.44
N LEU A 20 7.94 7.51 19.85
CA LEU A 20 6.89 7.05 18.96
C LEU A 20 6.77 8.14 17.90
N ALA A 21 7.30 7.84 16.71
CA ALA A 21 7.15 8.63 15.51
C ALA A 21 5.71 9.16 15.45
N ALA A 22 5.56 10.48 15.40
CA ALA A 22 4.24 11.09 15.32
C ALA A 22 3.60 10.63 14.00
N PRO A 23 2.31 10.29 13.97
CA PRO A 23 1.67 9.75 12.78
C PRO A 23 1.61 10.76 11.62
N LEU A 24 1.43 10.30 10.38
CA LEU A 24 1.13 11.12 9.21
C LEU A 24 -0.03 12.06 9.56
N THR A 25 0.24 13.35 9.47
CA THR A 25 -0.78 14.38 9.68
C THR A 25 -1.19 15.03 8.37
N ALA A 26 -2.37 15.64 8.36
CA ALA A 26 -2.82 16.46 7.24
C ALA A 26 -3.20 17.86 7.73
N LYS A 27 -2.66 18.90 7.09
CA LYS A 27 -3.22 20.24 7.15
C LYS A 27 -4.34 20.32 6.13
N ILE A 28 -5.59 20.19 6.58
CA ILE A 28 -6.76 20.29 5.71
C ILE A 28 -7.28 21.72 5.79
N GLY A 29 -7.22 22.47 4.68
CA GLY A 29 -7.76 23.83 4.58
C GLY A 29 -9.25 23.88 4.90
N SER A 30 -9.78 25.04 5.27
CA SER A 30 -11.18 25.24 5.73
C SER A 30 -12.22 25.09 4.62
N ASP A 31 -11.80 25.26 3.38
CA ASP A 31 -12.71 25.43 2.25
C ASP A 31 -13.17 24.09 1.67
N GLY A 32 -14.40 24.08 1.15
CA GLY A 32 -15.05 22.93 0.51
C GLY A 32 -15.98 22.12 1.40
N SER A 33 -16.43 20.98 0.90
CA SER A 33 -17.42 20.12 1.57
C SER A 33 -16.95 19.56 2.92
N GLN A 34 -17.79 19.70 3.97
CA GLN A 34 -17.58 19.09 5.29
C GLN A 34 -17.60 17.55 5.23
N ALA A 35 -18.46 16.97 4.38
CA ALA A 35 -18.51 15.52 4.19
C ALA A 35 -17.19 15.00 3.59
N ASN A 36 -16.61 15.74 2.63
CA ASN A 36 -15.32 15.40 2.04
C ASN A 36 -14.17 15.55 3.05
N ARG A 37 -14.20 16.60 3.90
CA ARG A 37 -13.26 16.74 5.02
C ARG A 37 -13.30 15.53 5.92
N LYS A 38 -14.51 15.11 6.32
CA LYS A 38 -14.71 13.94 7.17
C LYS A 38 -14.18 12.66 6.50
N ALA A 39 -14.37 12.48 5.20
CA ALA A 39 -13.83 11.33 4.48
C ALA A 39 -12.29 11.25 4.53
N ILE A 40 -11.59 12.40 4.47
CA ILE A 40 -10.13 12.45 4.65
C ILE A 40 -9.76 12.12 6.11
N GLN A 41 -10.43 12.77 7.06
CA GLN A 41 -10.19 12.57 8.50
C GLN A 41 -10.41 11.12 8.94
N ASP A 42 -11.45 10.45 8.44
CA ASP A 42 -11.74 9.05 8.76
C ASP A 42 -10.71 8.09 8.13
N ALA A 43 -10.14 8.44 6.98
CA ALA A 43 -9.15 7.62 6.29
C ALA A 43 -7.72 7.77 6.86
N LEU A 44 -7.39 8.92 7.46
CA LEU A 44 -6.05 9.19 8.02
C LEU A 44 -5.62 8.19 9.11
N PRO A 45 -6.43 7.85 10.13
CA PRO A 45 -6.07 6.81 11.10
C PRO A 45 -5.77 5.46 10.46
N VAL A 46 -6.51 5.09 9.41
CA VAL A 46 -6.28 3.84 8.66
C VAL A 46 -4.97 3.89 7.89
N ALA A 47 -4.66 5.03 7.26
CA ALA A 47 -3.37 5.24 6.60
C ALA A 47 -2.21 5.14 7.59
N ASN A 48 -2.35 5.76 8.77
CA ASN A 48 -1.36 5.70 9.84
C ASN A 48 -1.11 4.28 10.35
N GLN A 49 -2.16 3.50 10.54
CA GLN A 49 -2.01 2.10 10.92
C GLN A 49 -1.27 1.29 9.85
N LYS A 50 -1.58 1.53 8.56
CA LYS A 50 -0.85 0.89 7.45
C LYS A 50 0.62 1.30 7.42
N ILE A 51 0.93 2.58 7.62
CA ILE A 51 2.31 3.09 7.68
C ILE A 51 3.09 2.47 8.84
N LYS A 52 2.48 2.34 10.01
CA LYS A 52 3.08 1.63 11.15
C LYS A 52 3.41 0.17 10.81
N ASN A 53 2.50 -0.52 10.11
CA ASN A 53 2.76 -1.89 9.66
C ASN A 53 3.92 -1.95 8.64
N MET A 54 3.97 -0.99 7.71
CA MET A 54 5.08 -0.86 6.76
C MET A 54 6.41 -0.64 7.49
N GLN A 55 6.46 0.24 8.51
CA GLN A 55 7.65 0.48 9.34
C GLN A 55 8.14 -0.81 10.01
N ALA A 56 7.24 -1.60 10.58
CA ALA A 56 7.57 -2.87 11.21
C ALA A 56 8.20 -3.86 10.20
N VAL A 57 7.64 -3.95 8.99
CA VAL A 57 8.16 -4.84 7.93
C VAL A 57 9.56 -4.41 7.46
N VAL A 58 9.76 -3.11 7.16
CA VAL A 58 11.06 -2.61 6.66
C VAL A 58 12.12 -2.49 7.77
N GLY A 59 11.71 -2.55 9.03
CA GLY A 59 12.60 -2.61 10.19
C GLY A 59 13.09 -4.03 10.53
N GLY A 60 12.45 -5.07 10.00
CA GLY A 60 12.81 -6.47 10.26
C GLY A 60 14.09 -6.94 9.56
N SER A 61 14.75 -7.94 10.14
CA SER A 61 16.01 -8.52 9.60
C SER A 61 15.86 -9.14 8.21
N ASN A 62 14.65 -9.56 7.83
CA ASN A 62 14.35 -10.16 6.53
C ASN A 62 13.48 -9.25 5.62
N ALA A 63 13.55 -7.92 5.80
CA ALA A 63 12.74 -6.97 5.05
C ALA A 63 12.82 -7.15 3.52
N LYS A 64 14.02 -7.46 2.98
CA LYS A 64 14.24 -7.64 1.53
C LYS A 64 13.43 -8.79 0.94
N ASN A 65 13.29 -9.89 1.66
CA ASN A 65 12.55 -11.07 1.18
C ASN A 65 11.12 -11.13 1.71
N HIS A 66 10.67 -10.11 2.44
CA HIS A 66 9.32 -10.09 2.99
C HIS A 66 8.29 -10.11 1.85
N PRO A 67 7.28 -11.00 1.85
CA PRO A 67 6.37 -11.15 0.70
C PRO A 67 5.64 -9.86 0.30
N ALA A 68 5.28 -9.02 1.27
CA ALA A 68 4.70 -7.70 0.99
C ALA A 68 5.67 -6.77 0.23
N VAL A 69 6.96 -6.77 0.57
CA VAL A 69 7.99 -5.98 -0.13
C VAL A 69 8.21 -6.53 -1.54
N VAL A 70 8.35 -7.85 -1.68
CA VAL A 70 8.52 -8.50 -2.99
C VAL A 70 7.31 -8.26 -3.90
N LYS A 71 6.09 -8.33 -3.35
CA LYS A 71 4.87 -8.11 -4.13
C LYS A 71 4.69 -6.65 -4.56
N ALA A 72 5.08 -5.71 -3.71
CA ALA A 72 4.99 -4.28 -3.99
C ALA A 72 6.12 -3.77 -4.90
N PHE A 73 7.36 -4.17 -4.65
CA PHE A 73 8.55 -3.57 -5.27
C PHE A 73 9.36 -4.55 -6.13
N GLY A 74 9.10 -5.85 -6.06
CA GLY A 74 9.87 -6.88 -6.75
C GLY A 74 11.03 -7.44 -5.91
N LYS A 75 11.71 -8.46 -6.45
CA LYS A 75 12.72 -9.27 -5.74
C LYS A 75 14.03 -8.55 -5.40
N ASP A 76 14.41 -7.54 -6.19
CA ASP A 76 15.65 -6.76 -5.99
C ASP A 76 15.36 -5.34 -5.46
N ALA A 77 14.28 -5.20 -4.68
CA ALA A 77 13.87 -3.94 -4.10
C ALA A 77 14.97 -3.28 -3.25
N ASN A 78 15.11 -1.96 -3.38
CA ASN A 78 16.00 -1.16 -2.54
C ASN A 78 15.35 -0.85 -1.18
N VAL A 79 15.45 -1.78 -0.23
CA VAL A 79 14.85 -1.65 1.10
C VAL A 79 15.33 -0.43 1.87
N GLY A 80 16.58 -0.01 1.67
CA GLY A 80 17.13 1.19 2.32
C GLY A 80 16.36 2.45 1.95
N GLU A 81 16.08 2.65 0.66
CA GLU A 81 15.29 3.78 0.18
C GLU A 81 13.81 3.64 0.53
N ILE A 82 13.24 2.43 0.49
CA ILE A 82 11.87 2.18 0.94
C ILE A 82 11.72 2.57 2.42
N LYS A 83 12.67 2.19 3.28
CA LYS A 83 12.67 2.54 4.70
C LYS A 83 12.73 4.04 4.92
N LYS A 84 13.55 4.77 4.14
CA LYS A 84 13.59 6.25 4.18
C LYS A 84 12.23 6.86 3.84
N THR A 85 11.59 6.42 2.75
CA THR A 85 10.28 6.94 2.34
C THR A 85 9.20 6.59 3.34
N VAL A 86 9.17 5.35 3.86
CA VAL A 86 8.22 4.94 4.91
C VAL A 86 8.43 5.76 6.18
N GLY A 87 9.67 6.10 6.55
CA GLY A 87 9.97 7.02 7.65
C GLY A 87 9.39 8.42 7.41
N LYS A 88 9.58 8.98 6.21
CA LYS A 88 8.97 10.28 5.83
C LYS A 88 7.44 10.23 5.86
N LEU A 89 6.83 9.12 5.46
CA LEU A 89 5.38 8.93 5.55
C LEU A 89 4.93 8.88 7.02
N ALA A 90 5.69 8.24 7.89
CA ALA A 90 5.36 8.15 9.31
C ALA A 90 5.35 9.53 9.95
N ASP A 91 6.43 10.31 9.81
CA ASP A 91 6.60 11.60 10.50
C ASP A 91 6.06 12.81 9.69
N GLY A 92 5.47 12.54 8.53
CA GLY A 92 5.17 13.52 7.52
C GLY A 92 3.93 14.37 7.83
N ARG A 93 3.83 15.51 7.13
CA ARG A 93 2.63 16.31 7.05
C ARG A 93 2.29 16.63 5.62
N ILE A 94 1.14 16.17 5.14
CA ILE A 94 0.59 16.59 3.85
C ILE A 94 -0.28 17.84 4.00
N VAL A 95 -0.40 18.61 2.92
CA VAL A 95 -1.28 19.79 2.86
C VAL A 95 -2.38 19.52 1.85
N VAL A 96 -3.62 19.59 2.29
CA VAL A 96 -4.83 19.45 1.46
C VAL A 96 -5.52 20.82 1.45
N PRO A 97 -5.32 21.66 0.43
CA PRO A 97 -5.71 23.07 0.47
C PRO A 97 -7.23 23.27 0.49
N HIS A 98 -8.00 22.42 -0.18
CA HIS A 98 -9.46 22.41 -0.18
C HIS A 98 -9.98 20.96 -0.18
N THR A 99 -11.22 20.75 0.24
CA THR A 99 -11.83 19.41 0.30
C THR A 99 -12.79 19.12 -0.85
N ASP A 100 -13.02 20.06 -1.76
CA ASP A 100 -13.78 19.79 -2.97
C ASP A 100 -13.00 18.92 -3.95
N ALA A 101 -13.72 18.09 -4.70
CA ALA A 101 -13.13 17.23 -5.72
C ALA A 101 -12.43 18.08 -6.78
N ALA A 102 -11.13 17.87 -6.97
CA ALA A 102 -10.36 18.61 -7.96
C ALA A 102 -10.78 18.23 -9.39
N PRO A 103 -11.13 19.20 -10.25
CA PRO A 103 -11.48 18.94 -11.64
C PRO A 103 -10.35 18.23 -12.39
N GLY A 104 -10.69 17.20 -13.17
CA GLY A 104 -9.71 16.42 -13.94
C GLY A 104 -8.85 15.46 -13.12
N VAL A 105 -9.04 15.40 -11.79
CA VAL A 105 -8.40 14.40 -10.91
C VAL A 105 -9.38 13.26 -10.65
N THR A 106 -8.95 12.03 -10.85
CA THR A 106 -9.78 10.83 -10.61
C THR A 106 -9.78 10.43 -9.13
N GLU A 107 -8.65 9.92 -8.61
CA GLU A 107 -8.52 9.56 -7.19
C GLU A 107 -7.79 10.65 -6.40
N GLY A 108 -6.55 10.95 -6.78
CA GLY A 108 -5.69 11.91 -6.11
C GLY A 108 -4.69 12.52 -7.09
N ALA A 109 -4.13 13.65 -6.69
CA ALA A 109 -3.01 14.26 -7.38
C ALA A 109 -2.17 15.08 -6.40
N THR A 110 -0.86 15.05 -6.58
CA THR A 110 0.08 15.85 -5.83
C THR A 110 0.76 16.86 -6.75
N ASN A 111 0.69 18.14 -6.39
CA ASN A 111 1.39 19.19 -7.13
C ASN A 111 2.90 19.12 -6.84
N PRO A 112 3.77 18.90 -7.85
CA PRO A 112 5.19 18.70 -7.62
C PRO A 112 5.93 19.95 -7.13
N LYS A 113 5.38 21.15 -7.35
CA LYS A 113 6.01 22.42 -6.97
C LYS A 113 5.91 22.71 -5.47
N ASN A 114 4.76 22.40 -4.86
CA ASN A 114 4.49 22.73 -3.45
C ASN A 114 4.11 21.51 -2.58
N GLY A 115 3.99 20.32 -3.16
CA GLY A 115 3.61 19.09 -2.45
C GLY A 115 2.16 19.08 -1.95
N HIS A 116 1.31 20.00 -2.42
CA HIS A 116 -0.11 19.99 -2.05
C HIS A 116 -0.81 18.78 -2.68
N VAL A 117 -1.59 18.10 -1.85
CA VAL A 117 -2.39 16.95 -2.23
C VAL A 117 -3.82 17.40 -2.47
N THR A 118 -4.38 16.99 -3.60
CA THR A 118 -5.79 17.18 -3.93
C THR A 118 -6.42 15.82 -4.24
N PHE A 119 -7.72 15.69 -4.01
CA PHE A 119 -8.44 14.45 -4.25
C PHE A 119 -9.53 14.65 -5.30
N GLY A 120 -9.72 13.64 -6.13
CA GLY A 120 -10.71 13.63 -7.19
C GLY A 120 -12.06 13.06 -6.75
N SER A 121 -13.01 13.05 -7.68
CA SER A 121 -14.38 12.59 -7.40
C SER A 121 -14.43 11.12 -6.95
N THR A 122 -13.57 10.25 -7.49
CA THR A 122 -13.51 8.83 -7.12
C THR A 122 -13.01 8.63 -5.70
N PHE A 123 -12.26 9.56 -5.10
CA PHE A 123 -11.90 9.47 -3.68
C PHE A 123 -13.12 9.69 -2.77
N TYR A 124 -14.00 10.62 -3.16
CA TYR A 124 -15.19 10.98 -2.38
C TYR A 124 -16.43 10.15 -2.73
N GLN A 125 -16.35 9.27 -3.73
CA GLN A 125 -17.47 8.43 -4.16
C GLN A 125 -18.13 7.68 -2.99
N SER A 126 -19.47 7.69 -2.99
CA SER A 126 -20.27 6.95 -2.00
C SER A 126 -19.93 5.46 -2.02
N GLY A 127 -19.89 4.83 -0.85
CA GLY A 127 -19.52 3.43 -0.70
C GLY A 127 -18.01 3.14 -0.74
N LYS A 128 -17.15 4.10 -1.14
CA LYS A 128 -15.70 3.90 -1.01
C LYS A 128 -15.32 3.78 0.46
N SER A 129 -14.52 2.78 0.80
CA SER A 129 -14.14 2.50 2.19
C SER A 129 -13.00 3.40 2.66
N ALA A 130 -12.90 3.64 3.97
CA ALA A 130 -11.76 4.33 4.57
C ALA A 130 -10.42 3.63 4.24
N ASN A 131 -10.42 2.30 4.13
CA ASN A 131 -9.24 1.53 3.72
C ASN A 131 -8.79 1.84 2.29
N SER A 132 -9.72 1.93 1.34
CA SER A 132 -9.39 2.30 -0.04
C SER A 132 -8.89 3.74 -0.12
N ARG A 133 -9.54 4.67 0.58
CA ARG A 133 -9.09 6.07 0.69
C ARG A 133 -7.71 6.19 1.33
N ALA A 134 -7.42 5.39 2.35
CA ALA A 134 -6.11 5.37 3.00
C ALA A 134 -4.99 4.97 2.03
N GLY A 135 -5.25 4.03 1.12
CA GLY A 135 -4.32 3.68 0.03
C GLY A 135 -4.01 4.87 -0.88
N THR A 136 -5.03 5.63 -1.29
CA THR A 136 -4.86 6.86 -2.06
C THR A 136 -4.09 7.93 -1.26
N ILE A 137 -4.38 8.13 0.03
CA ILE A 137 -3.63 9.06 0.88
C ILE A 137 -2.14 8.68 0.92
N ILE A 138 -1.81 7.41 1.09
CA ILE A 138 -0.41 6.93 1.12
C ILE A 138 0.27 7.14 -0.24
N HIS A 139 -0.43 6.86 -1.34
CA HIS A 139 0.07 7.11 -2.70
C HIS A 139 0.45 8.58 -2.87
N GLU A 140 -0.47 9.51 -2.61
CA GLU A 140 -0.22 10.95 -2.77
C GLU A 140 0.80 11.48 -1.76
N ALA A 141 0.76 11.03 -0.50
CA ALA A 141 1.76 11.41 0.49
C ALA A 141 3.17 10.98 0.08
N SER A 142 3.31 9.84 -0.61
CA SER A 142 4.60 9.38 -1.13
C SER A 142 5.15 10.31 -2.21
N HIS A 143 4.29 10.89 -3.05
CA HIS A 143 4.70 11.93 -3.99
C HIS A 143 5.17 13.18 -3.24
N ALA A 144 4.34 13.67 -2.32
CA ALA A 144 4.59 14.94 -1.62
C ALA A 144 5.89 14.92 -0.82
N LEU A 145 6.12 13.83 -0.08
CA LEU A 145 7.18 13.69 0.91
C LEU A 145 8.38 12.88 0.37
N GLY A 146 8.10 11.80 -0.34
CA GLY A 146 9.09 10.87 -0.89
C GLY A 146 9.57 11.21 -2.30
N LYS A 147 8.88 12.12 -3.01
CA LYS A 147 9.17 12.46 -4.42
C LYS A 147 9.13 11.23 -5.33
N THR A 148 8.22 10.31 -5.03
CA THR A 148 7.90 9.15 -5.88
C THR A 148 7.24 9.62 -7.18
N VAL A 149 7.10 8.73 -8.16
CA VAL A 149 6.57 8.99 -9.50
C VAL A 149 5.67 7.86 -9.97
N ASP A 150 4.88 8.15 -11.00
CA ASP A 150 3.97 7.17 -11.61
C ASP A 150 4.45 6.63 -12.95
N ALA A 151 5.49 7.23 -13.52
CA ALA A 151 5.91 6.97 -14.88
C ALA A 151 7.38 6.59 -14.95
N PHE A 152 7.67 5.63 -15.81
CA PHE A 152 8.97 5.08 -16.08
C PHE A 152 9.22 5.09 -17.59
N ASP A 153 10.47 5.22 -18.00
CA ASP A 153 10.83 5.08 -19.41
C ASP A 153 10.78 3.62 -19.87
N LYS A 154 11.05 3.37 -21.16
CA LYS A 154 11.03 2.03 -21.74
C LYS A 154 12.03 1.05 -21.10
N LYS A 155 13.07 1.57 -20.42
CA LYS A 155 14.09 0.80 -19.69
C LYS A 155 13.77 0.68 -18.21
N GLY A 156 12.60 1.16 -17.77
CA GLY A 156 12.15 1.14 -16.38
C GLY A 156 12.89 2.11 -15.46
N LYS A 157 13.54 3.14 -16.02
CA LYS A 157 14.07 4.26 -15.24
C LYS A 157 12.94 5.22 -14.90
N PRO A 158 12.80 5.69 -13.65
CA PRO A 158 11.77 6.66 -13.30
C PRO A 158 12.01 7.99 -14.03
N TYR A 159 10.92 8.61 -14.50
CA TYR A 159 10.97 10.03 -14.85
C TYR A 159 11.25 10.85 -13.58
N LYS A 160 11.84 12.05 -13.71
CA LYS A 160 12.10 12.87 -12.52
C LYS A 160 10.78 13.40 -11.95
N TYR A 161 10.73 13.54 -10.63
CA TYR A 161 9.58 14.12 -9.98
C TYR A 161 9.30 15.54 -10.49
N GLY A 162 8.06 15.77 -10.96
CA GLY A 162 7.64 17.05 -11.53
C GLY A 162 8.06 17.30 -12.98
N GLU A 163 8.76 16.35 -13.62
CA GLU A 163 9.08 16.43 -15.04
C GLU A 163 7.85 16.13 -15.90
N SER A 164 7.68 16.91 -16.98
CA SER A 164 6.63 16.64 -17.95
C SER A 164 6.94 15.35 -18.72
N LEU A 165 5.92 14.51 -18.88
CA LEU A 165 6.03 13.32 -19.71
C LEU A 165 6.00 13.71 -21.20
N PRO A 166 6.61 12.90 -22.08
CA PRO A 166 6.48 13.07 -23.52
C PRO A 166 5.00 13.14 -23.94
N ALA A 167 4.68 14.02 -24.89
CA ALA A 167 3.31 14.21 -25.39
C ALA A 167 2.71 12.90 -25.91
N ASP A 168 3.50 12.12 -26.66
CA ASP A 168 3.14 10.78 -27.10
C ASP A 168 3.81 9.73 -26.20
N LYS A 169 3.14 9.43 -25.09
CA LYS A 169 3.59 8.45 -24.07
C LYS A 169 3.79 7.05 -24.67
N VAL A 170 2.92 6.64 -25.60
CA VAL A 170 2.95 5.31 -26.21
C VAL A 170 4.17 5.17 -27.10
N LYS A 171 4.40 6.13 -28.01
CA LYS A 171 5.57 6.14 -28.90
C LYS A 171 6.88 6.24 -28.12
N ALA A 172 6.90 7.01 -27.03
CA ALA A 172 8.05 7.11 -26.13
C ALA A 172 8.28 5.83 -25.29
N GLY A 173 7.34 4.89 -25.29
CA GLY A 173 7.41 3.67 -24.49
C GLY A 173 7.32 3.92 -22.98
N VAL A 174 6.61 4.98 -22.58
CA VAL A 174 6.36 5.29 -21.17
C VAL A 174 5.56 4.14 -20.55
N GLN A 175 6.03 3.65 -19.41
CA GLN A 175 5.38 2.62 -18.62
C GLN A 175 4.77 3.27 -17.38
N ILE A 176 3.48 3.02 -17.15
CA ILE A 176 2.75 3.56 -16.01
C ILE A 176 2.78 2.55 -14.88
N GLY A 177 3.32 2.96 -13.73
CA GLY A 177 3.50 2.14 -12.54
C GLY A 177 2.24 1.97 -11.69
N TYR A 178 1.05 2.09 -12.26
CA TYR A 178 -0.19 1.73 -11.56
C TYR A 178 -0.34 0.21 -11.49
N LYS A 179 -0.92 -0.27 -10.38
CA LYS A 179 -1.16 -1.69 -10.06
C LYS A 179 -1.80 -2.46 -11.21
N ASP A 180 -2.71 -1.83 -11.92
CA ASP A 180 -3.53 -2.36 -13.00
C ASP A 180 -3.01 -1.97 -14.40
N SER A 181 -1.77 -1.50 -14.48
CA SER A 181 -1.08 -1.11 -15.73
C SER A 181 0.23 -1.91 -15.93
N ASN A 182 1.40 -1.26 -15.82
CA ASN A 182 2.70 -1.89 -16.13
C ASN A 182 3.47 -2.34 -14.87
N MET A 183 2.87 -2.25 -13.68
CA MET A 183 3.56 -2.51 -12.41
C MET A 183 4.21 -3.91 -12.35
N ASP A 184 3.54 -4.97 -12.82
CA ASP A 184 4.14 -6.33 -12.81
C ASP A 184 5.36 -6.44 -13.73
N LYS A 185 5.31 -5.81 -14.91
CA LYS A 185 6.46 -5.75 -15.83
C LYS A 185 7.62 -4.95 -15.22
N LEU A 186 7.31 -3.81 -14.59
CA LEU A 186 8.31 -2.95 -13.96
C LEU A 186 8.96 -3.66 -12.75
N LYS A 187 8.20 -4.37 -11.90
CA LYS A 187 8.77 -5.20 -10.83
C LYS A 187 9.67 -6.32 -11.36
N ALA A 188 9.31 -6.93 -12.50
CA ALA A 188 10.10 -8.03 -13.07
C ALA A 188 11.43 -7.55 -13.68
N THR A 189 11.44 -6.37 -14.28
CA THR A 189 12.58 -5.86 -15.06
C THR A 189 13.41 -4.79 -14.33
N SER A 190 12.79 -4.10 -13.37
CA SER A 190 13.28 -2.84 -12.78
C SER A 190 12.94 -2.76 -11.28
N SER A 191 12.90 -3.91 -10.59
CA SER A 191 12.65 -4.03 -9.14
C SER A 191 13.48 -3.06 -8.29
N SER A 192 14.75 -2.86 -8.64
CA SER A 192 15.65 -1.93 -7.95
C SER A 192 15.19 -0.46 -8.01
N GLN A 193 14.37 -0.09 -9.00
CA GLN A 193 13.82 1.26 -9.20
C GLN A 193 12.40 1.44 -8.64
N MET A 194 11.70 0.36 -8.28
CA MET A 194 10.30 0.44 -7.85
C MET A 194 10.09 1.21 -6.55
N HIS A 195 11.13 1.45 -5.75
CA HIS A 195 11.06 2.34 -4.59
C HIS A 195 10.73 3.80 -4.95
N HIS A 196 10.88 4.17 -6.23
CA HIS A 196 10.41 5.44 -6.77
C HIS A 196 8.92 5.43 -7.15
N ASN A 197 8.24 4.28 -7.23
CA ASN A 197 6.85 4.24 -7.67
C ASN A 197 5.86 4.50 -6.52
N ALA A 198 4.97 5.48 -6.68
CA ALA A 198 3.98 5.81 -5.63
C ALA A 198 3.01 4.66 -5.35
N ASP A 199 2.53 3.99 -6.41
CA ASP A 199 1.57 2.91 -6.27
C ASP A 199 2.16 1.65 -5.62
N SER A 200 3.48 1.48 -5.66
CA SER A 200 4.16 0.43 -4.89
C SER A 200 3.99 0.63 -3.39
N TYR A 201 3.95 1.86 -2.88
CA TYR A 201 3.65 2.12 -1.47
C TYR A 201 2.18 1.87 -1.13
N ARG A 202 1.25 2.16 -2.05
CA ARG A 202 -0.17 1.79 -1.91
C ARG A 202 -0.32 0.26 -1.81
N VAL A 203 0.30 -0.48 -2.74
CA VAL A 203 0.30 -1.94 -2.71
C VAL A 203 0.96 -2.45 -1.44
N PHE A 204 2.11 -1.89 -1.04
CA PHE A 204 2.79 -2.30 0.18
C PHE A 204 1.91 -2.11 1.43
N ALA A 205 1.19 -0.99 1.50
CA ALA A 205 0.23 -0.70 2.56
C ALA A 205 -1.00 -1.65 2.56
N ASP A 206 -1.42 -2.12 1.39
CA ASP A 206 -2.52 -3.07 1.22
C ASP A 206 -2.14 -4.52 1.52
N GLU A 207 -0.89 -4.90 1.26
CA GLU A 207 -0.32 -6.20 1.63
C GLU A 207 0.07 -6.28 3.11
N CYS A 208 0.03 -5.14 3.82
CA CYS A 208 0.21 -5.04 5.26
C CYS A 208 -1.11 -4.73 6.01
N PRO A 209 -2.28 -5.34 5.68
CA PRO A 209 -3.56 -4.85 6.17
C PRO A 209 -3.71 -5.07 7.68
N GLN A 210 -3.05 -6.09 8.20
CA GLN A 210 -2.98 -6.46 9.60
C GLN A 210 -1.67 -7.22 9.84
N ALA A 211 -0.57 -6.48 10.07
CA ALA A 211 0.48 -7.01 10.93
C ALA A 211 -0.09 -7.09 12.37
N LYS A 212 -1.13 -7.92 12.58
CA LYS A 212 -1.69 -8.26 13.89
C LYS A 212 -0.91 -9.47 14.39
N ARG A 213 -0.06 -9.31 15.39
CA ARG A 213 -0.41 -9.39 16.82
C ARG A 213 -0.72 -10.83 17.25
N GLU A 214 -1.68 -11.52 16.64
CA GLU A 214 -2.00 -12.92 16.92
C GLU A 214 -0.95 -13.96 16.45
N LEU A 215 -0.13 -13.64 15.44
CA LEU A 215 0.95 -14.52 14.94
C LEU A 215 2.32 -14.18 15.54
N VAL A 216 2.46 -13.01 16.16
CA VAL A 216 3.68 -12.61 16.87
C VAL A 216 3.58 -12.95 18.35
N GLU A 217 2.42 -12.82 19.01
CA GLU A 217 2.21 -13.35 20.36
C GLU A 217 2.35 -14.89 20.38
N ARG A 218 1.69 -15.63 19.49
CA ARG A 218 1.88 -17.09 19.36
C ARG A 218 3.28 -17.53 18.93
N ALA A 219 4.05 -16.70 18.23
CA ALA A 219 5.42 -17.03 17.85
C ALA A 219 6.45 -16.67 18.93
N MET A 220 6.06 -15.87 19.92
CA MET A 220 6.90 -15.55 21.08
C MET A 220 6.59 -16.46 22.29
N ASP A 221 5.43 -17.12 22.33
CA ASP A 221 5.07 -18.15 23.32
C ASP A 221 5.46 -19.60 22.91
N VAL A 222 6.02 -19.81 21.71
CA VAL A 222 6.40 -21.13 21.20
C VAL A 222 7.93 -21.24 21.11
N GLU A 223 8.52 -22.17 21.86
CA GLU A 223 9.98 -22.39 21.91
C GLU A 223 10.55 -23.02 20.63
N ASP A 224 9.69 -23.55 19.75
CA ASP A 224 10.08 -24.23 18.52
C ASP A 224 10.30 -23.26 17.35
N LEU A 225 11.55 -23.21 16.88
CA LEU A 225 12.00 -22.32 15.80
C LEU A 225 11.38 -22.64 14.43
N GLU A 226 11.03 -23.89 14.14
CA GLU A 226 10.46 -24.29 12.85
C GLU A 226 8.98 -23.90 12.75
N ILE A 227 8.23 -24.06 13.84
CA ILE A 227 6.82 -23.63 13.92
C ILE A 227 6.73 -22.10 13.86
N ARG A 228 7.65 -21.40 14.52
CA ARG A 228 7.78 -19.94 14.43
C ARG A 228 8.01 -19.50 12.98
N GLU A 229 8.92 -20.15 12.26
CA GLU A 229 9.20 -19.83 10.87
C GLU A 229 8.00 -20.12 9.96
N PHE A 230 7.28 -21.22 10.20
CA PHE A 230 6.06 -21.58 9.49
C PHE A 230 4.91 -20.58 9.67
N LEU A 231 4.66 -20.12 10.91
CA LEU A 231 3.61 -19.14 11.22
C LEU A 231 3.89 -17.78 10.58
N LEU A 232 5.16 -17.37 10.53
CA LEU A 232 5.60 -16.17 9.82
C LEU A 232 5.40 -16.28 8.30
N ARG A 233 5.69 -17.46 7.71
CA ARG A 233 5.42 -17.73 6.28
C ARG A 233 3.93 -17.64 5.95
N ARG A 234 3.05 -18.12 6.85
CA ARG A 234 1.60 -18.16 6.64
C ARG A 234 0.91 -16.80 6.83
N ALA A 235 1.43 -15.95 7.73
CA ALA A 235 1.00 -14.56 7.91
C ALA A 235 1.09 -13.74 6.60
N CYS A 236 2.03 -14.11 5.74
CA CYS A 236 2.39 -13.37 4.53
C CYS A 236 1.85 -14.01 3.24
N ALA A 237 1.14 -15.13 3.32
CA ALA A 237 0.74 -15.93 2.16
C ALA A 237 -0.79 -16.06 2.03
N LYS A 238 -1.52 -14.99 1.68
CA LYS A 238 -2.84 -15.12 1.05
C LYS A 238 -3.13 -14.01 0.04
N GLY A 239 -2.99 -14.37 -1.24
CA GLY A 239 -3.54 -13.63 -2.37
C GLY A 239 -4.03 -14.51 -3.53
N LYS A 240 -4.06 -15.85 -3.42
CA LYS A 240 -4.58 -16.73 -4.46
C LYS A 240 -5.24 -17.98 -3.86
N ALA A 241 -6.53 -17.91 -3.60
CA ALA A 241 -7.42 -19.08 -3.52
C ALA A 241 -8.86 -18.58 -3.62
N GLY A 242 -9.29 -18.31 -4.85
CA GLY A 242 -10.65 -17.85 -5.13
C GLY A 242 -11.08 -18.26 -6.54
N ALA A 243 -10.88 -19.53 -6.90
CA ALA A 243 -11.52 -20.16 -8.06
C ALA A 243 -11.33 -21.69 -8.01
N ALA A 244 -12.03 -22.37 -7.11
CA ALA A 244 -12.40 -23.77 -7.30
C ALA A 244 -13.55 -24.13 -6.37
N ALA A 245 -14.48 -24.94 -6.89
CA ALA A 245 -15.62 -25.59 -6.24
C ALA A 245 -16.91 -24.77 -6.06
N LYS A 246 -17.67 -24.66 -7.15
CA LYS A 246 -19.13 -24.94 -7.11
C LYS A 246 -19.51 -25.84 -8.28
N SER A 247 -19.29 -27.15 -8.12
CA SER A 247 -20.06 -28.17 -8.85
C SER A 247 -21.28 -28.52 -8.00
N GLY A 248 -22.32 -27.70 -8.12
CA GLY A 248 -23.63 -27.97 -7.54
C GLY A 248 -24.45 -28.84 -8.48
N ALA A 249 -24.95 -29.96 -7.96
CA ALA A 249 -25.84 -30.89 -8.64
C ALA A 249 -27.10 -30.21 -9.18
N LYS A 250 -27.54 -30.67 -10.36
CA LYS A 250 -28.71 -30.19 -11.09
C LYS A 250 -29.89 -31.14 -10.83
N PRO A 251 -31.05 -30.69 -10.33
CA PRO A 251 -32.25 -31.50 -10.37
C PRO A 251 -32.91 -31.42 -11.76
N ALA A 252 -33.40 -32.58 -12.22
CA ALA A 252 -34.08 -32.76 -13.50
C ALA A 252 -35.41 -32.00 -13.55
N GLN A 253 -35.60 -31.18 -14.59
CA GLN A 253 -36.89 -30.59 -14.95
C GLN A 253 -37.48 -31.33 -16.15
N LYS A 254 -38.75 -31.69 -15.99
CA LYS A 254 -39.65 -32.40 -16.91
C LYS A 254 -40.00 -31.54 -18.13
N PRO A 255 -40.15 -32.11 -19.35
CA PRO A 255 -40.45 -31.33 -20.54
C PRO A 255 -41.93 -30.96 -20.62
N ALA A 256 -42.21 -29.68 -20.90
CA ALA A 256 -43.53 -29.20 -21.32
C ALA A 256 -43.52 -28.90 -22.83
N ALA A 257 -44.63 -29.26 -23.46
CA ALA A 257 -44.82 -29.47 -24.88
C ALA A 257 -44.74 -28.20 -25.75
N ALA A 258 -44.41 -28.43 -27.01
CA ALA A 258 -44.41 -27.48 -28.12
C ALA A 258 -45.81 -27.21 -28.68
N ALA A 259 -46.06 -25.99 -29.16
CA ALA A 259 -46.92 -25.64 -30.32
C ALA A 259 -46.71 -24.14 -30.69
N PRO A 260 -47.20 -23.62 -31.83
CA PRO A 260 -46.39 -23.48 -33.05
C PRO A 260 -46.25 -22.04 -33.59
N LYS A 261 -45.29 -21.89 -34.51
CA LYS A 261 -45.07 -20.74 -35.41
C LYS A 261 -46.38 -20.27 -36.08
N LYS A 262 -46.58 -18.95 -36.13
CA LYS A 262 -47.31 -18.30 -37.23
C LYS A 262 -46.43 -17.32 -37.98
N ILE A 263 -46.49 -17.50 -39.30
CA ILE A 263 -45.89 -16.76 -40.39
C ILE A 263 -46.90 -15.70 -40.86
N GLY A 264 -46.42 -14.53 -41.31
CA GLY A 264 -47.15 -13.58 -42.15
C GLY A 264 -46.66 -12.14 -41.94
N ARG A 265 -45.90 -11.54 -42.87
CA ARG A 265 -46.37 -10.69 -44.00
C ARG A 265 -47.27 -9.54 -43.49
N LYS A 266 -47.00 -8.26 -43.72
CA LYS A 266 -46.31 -7.51 -44.78
C LYS A 266 -45.49 -6.38 -44.19
#